data_AF-A0A2D4FXR2-F1
#
_entry.id   AF-A0A2D4FXR2-F1
#
_cell.length_a   1.000
_cell.length_b   1.000
_cell.length_c   1.000
_cell.angle_alpha   90.00
_cell.angle_beta   90.00
_cell.angle_gamma   90.00
#
_symmetry.space_group_name_H-M   'P 1'
#
loop_
_entity.id
_entity.type
_entity.pdbx_description
1 polymer ?
#
loop_
_entity_poly.entity_id
_entity_poly.type
_entity_poly.pdbx_seq_one_letter_code
_entity_poly.pdbx_strand_id
1 'polypeptide(L)'
;GLFFAFDCPFLAHNLTMAIPIIAGILFFFVISCLLQTSFRDPGILPRATPSEAADLEKWIDNLGTSTYRPPARTMEVVINKYMVKLKYCYTCKMFRPPRTSHCSVCDNCVERFD
;
A
#
# COMPACT_ATOMS: atom_id res chain seq x y z
N GLY A 1 5.17 -21.37 -19.79
CA GLY A 1 6.43 -21.79 -20.44
C GLY A 1 6.41 -23.26 -20.76
N LEU A 2 6.63 -24.12 -19.76
CA LEU A 2 6.72 -25.57 -19.91
C LEU A 2 5.50 -26.20 -20.63
N PHE A 3 4.28 -25.81 -20.25
CA PHE A 3 3.02 -26.25 -20.90
C PHE A 3 2.99 -26.01 -22.43
N PHE A 4 3.53 -24.87 -22.88
CA PHE A 4 3.57 -24.55 -24.32
C PHE A 4 4.64 -25.34 -25.08
N ALA A 5 5.71 -25.75 -24.40
CA ALA A 5 6.80 -26.50 -25.04
C ALA A 5 6.49 -27.99 -25.17
N PHE A 6 5.78 -28.59 -24.21
CA PHE A 6 5.57 -30.03 -24.16
C PHE A 6 4.13 -30.45 -24.49
N ASP A 7 3.13 -29.74 -23.96
CA ASP A 7 1.73 -30.19 -24.06
C ASP A 7 1.00 -29.57 -25.26
N CYS A 8 1.29 -28.31 -25.60
CA CYS A 8 0.62 -27.63 -26.72
C CYS A 8 0.81 -28.29 -28.10
N PRO A 9 1.99 -28.81 -28.50
CA PRO A 9 2.15 -29.48 -29.80
C PRO A 9 1.26 -30.72 -29.92
N PHE A 10 1.19 -31.53 -28.86
CA PHE A 10 0.35 -32.72 -28.80
C PHE A 10 -1.14 -32.34 -28.84
N LEU A 11 -1.53 -31.31 -28.09
CA LEU A 11 -2.92 -30.89 -27.95
C LEU A 11 -3.47 -30.18 -29.21
N ALA A 12 -2.62 -29.43 -29.92
CA ALA A 12 -2.96 -28.79 -31.19
C ALA A 12 -3.18 -29.81 -32.31
N HIS A 13 -2.40 -30.88 -32.34
CA HIS A 13 -2.48 -31.90 -33.38
C HIS A 13 -3.58 -32.95 -33.14
N ASN A 14 -3.85 -33.31 -31.88
CA ASN A 14 -4.76 -34.42 -31.55
C ASN A 14 -6.15 -34.00 -31.07
N LEU A 15 -6.36 -32.76 -30.64
CA LEU A 15 -7.67 -32.29 -30.16
C LEU A 15 -8.16 -31.06 -30.94
N THR A 16 -7.58 -29.89 -30.66
CA THR A 16 -8.09 -28.63 -31.22
C THR A 16 -7.09 -27.49 -30.97
N MET A 17 -6.89 -26.67 -31.99
CA MET A 17 -6.05 -25.47 -31.91
C MET A 17 -6.61 -24.38 -30.99
N ALA A 18 -7.88 -24.46 -30.57
CA ALA A 18 -8.48 -23.46 -29.68
C ALA A 18 -7.85 -23.46 -28.27
N ILE A 19 -7.44 -24.63 -27.77
CA ILE A 19 -6.89 -24.77 -26.41
C ILE A 19 -5.55 -24.03 -26.23
N PRO A 20 -4.52 -24.23 -27.08
CA PRO A 20 -3.26 -23.48 -26.95
C PRO A 20 -3.44 -21.97 -27.15
N ILE A 21 -4.39 -21.54 -28.00
CA ILE A 21 -4.69 -20.11 -28.19
C ILE A 21 -5.23 -19.48 -26.90
N ILE A 22 -6.26 -20.09 -26.28
CA ILE A 22 -6.83 -19.59 -25.02
C ILE A 22 -5.79 -19.61 -23.91
N ALA A 23 -5.01 -20.70 -23.80
CA ALA A 23 -3.94 -20.79 -22.83
C ALA A 23 -2.90 -19.67 -23.00
N GLY A 24 -2.53 -19.35 -24.25
CA GLY A 24 -1.62 -18.25 -24.59
C GLY A 24 -2.15 -16.91 -24.09
N ILE A 25 -3.40 -16.60 -24.40
CA ILE A 25 -4.06 -15.35 -23.96
C ILE A 25 -4.06 -15.25 -22.44
N LEU A 26 -4.48 -16.30 -21.73
CA LEU A 26 -4.52 -16.31 -20.27
C LEU A 26 -3.12 -16.19 -19.66
N PHE A 27 -2.12 -16.83 -20.27
CA PHE A 27 -0.74 -16.74 -19.80
C PHE A 27 -0.22 -15.29 -19.87
N PHE A 28 -0.39 -14.61 -21.01
CA PHE A 28 0.00 -13.20 -21.12
C PHE A 28 -0.79 -12.29 -20.19
N PHE A 29 -2.08 -12.55 -20.01
CA PHE A 29 -2.91 -11.81 -19.07
C PHE A 29 -2.40 -11.95 -17.63
N VAL A 30 -2.17 -13.18 -17.16
CA VAL A 30 -1.66 -13.44 -15.81
C VAL A 30 -0.27 -12.82 -15.60
N ILE A 31 0.63 -12.95 -16.57
CA ILE A 31 1.95 -12.32 -16.51
C ILE A 31 1.80 -10.79 -16.45
N SER A 32 0.91 -10.20 -17.25
CA SER A 32 0.66 -8.75 -17.21
C SER A 32 0.12 -8.31 -15.85
N CYS A 33 -0.82 -9.05 -15.26
CA CYS A 33 -1.32 -8.78 -13.92
C CYS A 33 -0.22 -8.90 -12.86
N LEU A 34 0.61 -9.95 -12.92
CA LEU A 34 1.73 -10.15 -12.00
C LEU A 34 2.70 -8.98 -12.05
N LEU A 35 3.09 -8.55 -13.26
CA LEU A 35 3.99 -7.42 -13.46
C LEU A 35 3.36 -6.11 -12.93
N GLN A 36 2.08 -5.87 -13.21
CA GLN A 36 1.38 -4.69 -12.71
C GLN A 36 1.33 -4.67 -11.17
N THR A 37 1.02 -5.79 -10.54
CA THR A 37 0.97 -5.86 -9.07
C THR A 37 2.37 -5.76 -8.44
N SER A 38 3.39 -6.31 -9.09
CA SER A 38 4.76 -6.33 -8.54
C SER A 38 5.49 -4.99 -8.68
N PHE A 39 5.19 -4.22 -9.73
CA PHE A 39 5.90 -2.97 -10.04
C PHE A 39 5.09 -1.71 -9.82
N ARG A 40 3.81 -1.81 -9.44
CA ARG A 40 3.05 -0.62 -9.04
C ARG A 40 3.44 -0.18 -7.64
N ASP A 41 3.49 1.13 -7.49
CA ASP A 41 3.65 1.76 -6.18
C ASP A 41 2.49 1.29 -5.29
N PRO A 42 2.77 0.73 -4.10
CA PRO A 42 1.74 0.32 -3.16
C PRO A 42 0.93 1.51 -2.62
N GLY A 43 1.33 2.74 -2.90
CA GLY A 43 0.70 3.98 -2.45
C GLY A 43 1.54 4.68 -1.38
N ILE A 44 2.86 4.78 -1.59
CA ILE A 44 3.79 5.39 -0.64
C ILE A 44 3.43 6.86 -0.41
N LEU A 45 3.19 7.21 0.85
CA LEU A 45 2.94 8.58 1.27
C LEU A 45 4.28 9.28 1.56
N PRO A 46 4.55 10.45 0.96
CA PRO A 46 5.82 11.15 1.14
C PRO A 46 6.02 11.53 2.61
N ARG A 47 7.24 11.30 3.12
CA ARG A 47 7.59 11.67 4.50
C ARG A 47 7.50 13.18 4.70
N ALA A 48 7.08 13.59 5.90
CA ALA A 48 7.12 14.99 6.29
C ALA A 48 8.58 15.49 6.22
N THR A 49 8.76 16.73 5.77
CA THR A 49 10.09 17.34 5.78
C THR A 49 10.59 17.48 7.23
N PRO A 50 11.91 17.56 7.47
CA PRO A 50 12.44 17.70 8.82
C PRO A 50 11.90 18.92 9.56
N SER A 51 11.65 20.03 8.86
CA SER A 51 11.04 21.22 9.44
C SER A 51 9.58 21.00 9.83
N GLU A 52 8.77 20.41 8.94
CA GLU A 52 7.36 20.11 9.24
C GLU A 52 7.24 19.11 10.39
N ALA A 53 8.10 18.09 10.42
CA ALA A 53 8.15 17.11 11.51
C ALA A 53 8.50 17.77 12.84
N ALA A 54 9.50 18.67 12.86
CA ALA A 54 9.91 19.38 14.07
C ALA A 54 8.81 20.33 14.59
N ASP A 55 8.12 21.04 13.69
CA ASP A 55 7.03 21.93 14.07
C ASP A 55 5.81 21.15 14.57
N LEU A 56 5.53 19.98 13.98
CA LEU A 56 4.49 19.08 14.46
C LEU A 56 4.82 18.50 15.83
N GLU A 57 6.08 18.13 16.09
CA GLU A 57 6.53 17.66 17.40
C GLU A 57 6.40 18.76 18.46
N LYS A 58 6.84 19.99 18.17
CA LYS A 58 6.62 21.15 19.06
C LYS A 58 5.14 21.38 19.35
N TRP A 59 4.28 21.26 18.33
CA TRP A 59 2.83 21.41 18.51
C TRP A 59 2.25 20.32 19.42
N ILE A 60 2.69 19.06 19.25
CA ILE A 60 2.29 17.93 20.11
C ILE A 60 2.75 18.17 21.55
N ASP A 61 3.99 18.62 21.75
CA ASP A 61 4.54 18.91 23.07
C ASP A 61 3.77 20.05 23.77
N ASN A 62 3.40 21.09 23.02
CA ASN A 62 2.60 22.20 23.53
C ASN A 62 1.14 21.79 23.88
N LEU A 63 0.60 20.75 23.23
CA LEU A 63 -0.73 20.21 23.54
C LEU A 63 -0.75 19.38 24.83
N GLY A 64 0.43 18.91 25.28
CA GLY A 64 0.60 18.15 26.52
C GLY A 64 0.35 19.00 27.76
N THR A 65 -0.90 19.02 28.24
CA THR A 65 -1.25 19.55 29.56
C THR A 65 -0.65 18.63 30.65
N SER A 66 0.44 19.09 31.27
CA SER A 66 0.90 18.82 32.65
C SER A 66 0.41 17.53 33.33
N THR A 67 0.51 16.38 32.68
CA THR A 67 0.27 15.08 33.30
C THR A 67 1.33 14.12 32.79
N TYR A 68 1.84 13.30 33.69
CA TYR A 68 2.95 12.35 33.53
C TYR A 68 2.74 11.25 32.45
N ARG A 69 1.67 11.36 31.65
CA ARG A 69 1.37 10.44 30.55
C ARG A 69 1.76 11.11 29.24
N PRO A 70 2.53 10.44 28.36
CA PRO A 70 2.78 10.95 27.02
C PRO A 70 1.45 11.33 26.36
N PRO A 71 1.31 12.54 25.78
CA PRO A 71 0.05 12.96 25.17
C PRO A 71 -0.38 11.92 24.15
N ALA A 72 -1.66 11.53 24.19
CA ALA A 72 -2.21 10.61 23.21
C ALA A 72 -2.00 11.24 21.84
N ARG A 73 -1.05 10.72 21.05
CA ARG A 73 -0.73 11.21 19.70
C ARG A 73 -1.81 10.79 18.71
N THR A 74 -3.03 11.16 19.04
CA THR A 74 -4.24 10.96 18.26
C THR A 74 -4.88 12.32 18.05
N MET A 75 -5.12 12.67 16.79
CA MET A 75 -5.75 13.92 16.41
C MET A 75 -7.15 13.61 15.88
N GLU A 76 -8.17 14.32 16.35
CA GLU A 76 -9.52 14.19 15.83
C GLU A 76 -9.73 15.19 14.70
N VAL A 77 -10.14 14.69 13.53
CA VAL A 77 -10.44 15.52 12.35
C VAL A 77 -11.85 15.22 11.89
N VAL A 78 -12.62 16.25 11.55
CA VAL A 78 -13.95 16.11 10.97
C VAL A 78 -13.82 15.91 9.46
N ILE A 79 -14.24 14.73 8.98
CA ILE A 79 -14.27 14.39 7.56
C ILE A 79 -15.72 14.06 7.20
N ASN A 80 -16.31 14.76 6.24
CA ASN A 80 -17.69 14.55 5.80
C ASN A 80 -18.72 14.51 6.95
N LYS A 81 -18.56 15.38 7.96
CA LYS A 81 -19.40 15.47 9.18
C LYS A 81 -19.21 14.34 10.20
N TYR A 82 -18.27 13.42 9.97
CA TYR A 82 -17.89 12.38 10.94
C TYR A 82 -16.56 12.72 11.61
N MET A 83 -16.47 12.52 12.93
CA MET A 83 -15.22 12.68 13.66
C MET A 83 -14.37 11.41 13.50
N VAL A 84 -13.19 11.54 12.90
CA VAL A 84 -12.25 10.44 12.70
C VAL A 84 -10.99 10.68 13.51
N LYS A 85 -10.60 9.67 14.30
CA LYS A 85 -9.37 9.67 15.09
C LYS A 85 -8.19 9.24 14.21
N LEU A 86 -7.29 10.17 13.90
CA LEU A 86 -6.03 9.90 13.21
C LEU A 86 -4.96 9.47 14.22
N LYS A 87 -4.10 8.53 13.83
CA LYS A 87 -3.00 8.04 14.66
C LYS A 87 -1.66 8.53 14.14
N TYR A 88 -0.78 8.97 15.02
CA TYR A 88 0.59 9.34 14.64
C TYR A 88 1.44 8.13 14.23
N CYS A 89 2.35 8.33 13.29
CA CYS A 89 3.42 7.39 12.93
C CYS A 89 4.77 7.94 13.41
N TYR A 90 5.47 7.19 14.26
CA TYR A 90 6.75 7.62 14.83
C TYR A 90 7.90 7.58 13.83
N THR A 91 7.86 6.66 12.87
CA THR A 91 8.90 6.49 11.85
C THR A 91 8.79 7.58 10.78
N CYS A 92 7.59 7.80 10.25
CA CYS A 92 7.34 8.78 9.18
C CYS A 92 7.07 10.20 9.71
N LYS A 93 7.00 10.38 11.03
CA LYS A 93 6.82 11.66 11.73
C LYS A 93 5.62 12.49 11.27
N MET A 94 4.50 11.82 11.02
CA MET A 94 3.26 12.45 10.53
C MET A 94 2.02 11.80 11.16
N PHE A 95 0.90 12.52 11.14
CA PHE A 95 -0.41 11.91 11.40
C PHE A 95 -0.88 11.13 10.17
N ARG A 96 -1.21 9.85 10.37
CA ARG A 96 -1.64 8.98 9.28
C ARG A 96 -3.05 9.39 8.81
N PRO A 97 -3.25 9.65 7.52
CA PRO A 97 -4.59 9.80 6.95
C PRO A 97 -5.46 8.56 7.18
N PRO A 98 -6.79 8.67 7.03
CA PRO A 98 -7.68 7.51 7.10
C PRO A 98 -7.27 6.44 6.09
N ARG A 99 -7.31 5.17 6.51
CA ARG A 99 -6.91 3.99 5.71
C ARG A 99 -5.40 3.89 5.37
N THR A 100 -4.54 4.65 6.04
CA THR A 100 -3.08 4.54 5.88
C THR A 100 -2.46 3.73 7.03
N SER A 101 -1.57 2.80 6.70
CA SER A 101 -0.77 2.04 7.67
C SER A 101 0.72 2.17 7.38
N HIS A 102 1.55 2.02 8.42
CA HIS A 102 3.00 1.97 8.23
C HIS A 102 3.38 0.54 7.84
N CYS A 103 3.99 0.37 6.67
CA CYS A 103 4.56 -0.88 6.23
C CYS A 103 6.02 -0.94 6.69
N SER A 104 6.37 -1.91 7.53
CA SER A 104 7.75 -2.10 8.00
C SER A 104 8.68 -2.54 6.88
N VAL A 105 8.17 -3.22 5.85
CA VAL A 105 8.95 -3.71 4.72
C VAL A 105 9.33 -2.55 3.78
N CYS A 106 8.38 -1.68 3.46
CA CYS A 106 8.61 -0.50 2.63
C CYS A 106 9.21 0.68 3.41
N ASP A 107 9.29 0.57 4.74
CA ASP A 107 9.64 1.63 5.69
C ASP A 107 8.89 2.95 5.46
N ASN A 108 7.64 2.88 4.98
CA ASN A 108 6.86 4.06 4.68
C ASN A 108 5.40 3.86 5.05
N CYS A 109 4.71 4.96 5.31
CA CYS A 109 3.25 4.95 5.38
C CYS A 109 2.69 4.76 3.96
N VAL A 110 1.70 3.88 3.84
CA VAL A 110 1.10 3.48 2.57
C VAL A 110 -0.41 3.67 2.66
N GLU A 111 -0.99 4.34 1.66
CA GLU A 111 -2.45 4.49 1.55
C GLU A 111 -3.14 3.18 1.20
N ARG A 112 -4.36 2.98 1.72
CA ARG A 112 -5.20 1.80 1.45
C ARG A 112 -4.44 0.48 1.68
N PHE A 113 -3.69 0.42 2.77
CA PHE A 113 -3.02 -0.81 3.18
C PHE A 113 -4.08 -1.91 3.37
N ASP A 114 -4.04 -2.91 2.49
CA ASP A 114 -4.86 -4.13 2.49
C ASP A 114 -4.07 -5.29 3.10
#